data_AF-A0A920DVZ2-F1
#
_entry.id   AF-A0A920DVZ2-F1
#
_cell.length_a   1.000
_cell.length_b   1.000
_cell.length_c   1.000
_cell.angle_alpha   90.00
_cell.angle_beta   90.00
_cell.angle_gamma   90.00
#
_symmetry.space_group_name_H-M   'P 1'
#
loop_
_entity.id
_entity.type
_entity.pdbx_description
1 polymer ?
#
loop_
_entity_poly.entity_id
_entity_poly.type
_entity_poly.pdbx_seq_one_letter_code
_entity_poly.pdbx_strand_id
1 'polypeptide(L)' 'MNPLHLVYSCRSFITGREWQSCLSEADYVFHLADIVAGIGYVFSNEAYIFRKNLLINSTVASACELVMLKDIFM' A
#
# COMPACT_ATOMS: atom_id res chain seq x y z
N MET A 1 1.94 27.85 0.99
CA MET A 1 2.16 26.44 1.37
C MET A 1 0.94 25.69 0.86
N ASN A 2 1.09 24.83 -0.14
CA ASN A 2 -0.02 24.01 -0.62
C ASN A 2 -0.41 23.02 0.49
N PRO A 3 -1.70 22.73 0.67
CA PRO A 3 -2.14 21.74 1.64
C PRO A 3 -1.56 20.38 1.25
N LEU A 4 -0.95 19.69 2.20
CA LEU A 4 -0.43 18.33 2.01
C LEU A 4 -1.55 17.42 1.51
N HIS A 5 -1.50 17.00 0.25
CA HIS A 5 -2.40 15.99 -0.29
C HIS A 5 -1.90 14.62 0.16
N LEU A 6 -2.43 14.18 1.30
CA LEU A 6 -2.07 12.94 1.97
C LEU A 6 -3.03 11.82 1.56
N VAL A 7 -2.48 10.70 1.11
CA VAL A 7 -3.26 9.50 0.76
C VAL A 7 -3.05 8.43 1.82
N TYR A 8 -4.15 8.05 2.48
CA TYR A 8 -4.23 6.84 3.30
C TYR A 8 -4.87 5.73 2.47
N SER A 9 -4.26 4.54 2.46
CA SER A 9 -4.87 3.40 1.79
C SER A 9 -5.19 2.27 2.76
N CYS A 10 -6.39 1.73 2.60
CA CYS A 10 -6.96 0.62 3.37
C CYS A 10 -7.59 -0.44 2.44
N ARG A 11 -7.23 -0.49 1.14
CA ARG A 11 -7.84 -1.43 0.19
C ARG A 11 -6.83 -2.41 -0.42
N SER A 12 -7.02 -3.68 -0.07
CA SER A 12 -6.18 -4.82 -0.44
C SER A 12 -6.29 -5.30 -1.91
N PHE A 13 -7.02 -4.59 -2.78
CA PHE A 13 -7.37 -5.07 -4.13
C PHE A 13 -7.18 -4.05 -5.26
N ILE A 14 -6.49 -2.94 -5.00
CA ILE A 14 -6.29 -1.88 -6.00
C ILE A 14 -5.10 -2.25 -6.90
N THR A 15 -5.30 -2.20 -8.21
CA THR A 15 -4.26 -2.46 -9.22
C THR A 15 -3.32 -1.26 -9.36
N GLY A 16 -2.08 -1.46 -9.83
CA GLY A 16 -1.08 -0.39 -9.94
C GLY A 16 -1.53 0.87 -10.72
N ARG A 17 -2.46 0.72 -11.68
CA ARG A 17 -3.01 1.86 -12.44
C ARG A 17 -3.98 2.74 -11.64
N GLU A 18 -4.81 2.12 -10.80
CA GLU A 18 -5.75 2.86 -9.95
C GLU A 18 -5.00 3.60 -8.84
N TRP A 19 -3.89 3.05 -8.37
CA TRP A 19 -2.97 3.75 -7.48
C TRP A 19 -2.36 4.99 -8.13
N GLN A 20 -1.96 4.90 -9.40
CA GLN A 20 -1.34 6.01 -10.10
C GLN A 20 -2.22 7.27 -10.11
N SER A 21 -3.54 7.12 -10.30
CA SER A 21 -4.48 8.24 -10.22
C SER A 21 -4.68 8.80 -8.80
N CYS A 22 -4.57 7.96 -7.77
CA CYS A 22 -4.68 8.42 -6.39
C CYS A 22 -3.41 9.13 -5.92
N LEU A 23 -2.25 8.72 -6.45
CA LEU A 23 -0.93 9.18 -6.02
C LEU A 23 -0.37 10.35 -6.83
N SER A 24 -0.96 10.67 -7.99
CA SER A 24 -0.40 11.66 -8.93
C SER A 24 -0.28 13.08 -8.37
N GLU A 25 -1.02 13.41 -7.32
CA GLU A 25 -0.97 14.72 -6.64
C GLU A 25 -0.41 14.64 -5.21
N ALA A 26 0.03 13.46 -4.78
CA ALA A 26 0.52 13.25 -3.43
C ALA A 26 2.00 13.63 -3.33
N ASP A 27 2.36 14.33 -2.25
CA ASP A 27 3.77 14.54 -1.88
C ASP A 27 4.32 13.39 -1.03
N TYR A 28 3.44 12.74 -0.25
CA TYR A 28 3.77 11.70 0.72
C TYR A 28 2.72 10.59 0.74
N VAL A 29 3.16 9.35 0.95
CA VAL A 29 2.29 8.18 1.12
C VAL A 29 2.60 7.47 2.43
N PHE A 30 1.54 7.20 3.21
CA PHE A 30 1.60 6.37 4.41
C PHE A 30 0.80 5.09 4.15
N HIS A 31 1.50 3.99 3.93
CA HIS A 31 0.91 2.71 3.64
C HIS A 31 0.77 1.89 4.93
N LEU A 32 -0.43 1.88 5.50
CA LEU A 32 -0.71 1.19 6.79
C LEU A 32 -1.45 -0.14 6.61
N ALA A 33 -1.57 -0.64 5.38
CA ALA A 33 -2.46 -1.76 5.08
C ALA A 33 -1.72 -3.10 5.07
N ASP A 34 -2.03 -3.93 6.06
CA ASP A 34 -1.65 -5.33 6.10
C ASP A 34 -2.89 -6.21 6.35
N ILE A 35 -2.89 -7.43 5.81
CA ILE A 35 -3.86 -8.44 6.23
C ILE A 35 -3.52 -8.84 7.67
N VAL A 36 -4.47 -8.56 8.57
CA VAL A 36 -4.45 -9.02 9.96
C VAL A 36 -5.56 -10.04 10.18
N ALA A 37 -5.30 -11.04 11.02
CA ALA A 37 -6.26 -12.09 11.36
C ALA A 37 -6.00 -12.63 12.77
N GLY A 38 -6.95 -13.40 13.30
CA GLY A 38 -6.78 -14.08 14.58
C GLY A 38 -5.59 -15.05 14.55
N ILE A 39 -4.89 -15.15 15.67
CA ILE A 39 -3.60 -15.87 15.77
C ILE A 39 -3.66 -17.32 15.25
N GLY A 40 -4.73 -18.06 15.55
CA GLY A 40 -4.90 -19.44 15.05
C GLY A 40 -5.06 -19.52 13.52
N TYR A 41 -5.73 -18.53 12.91
CA TYR A 41 -5.80 -18.43 11.45
C TYR A 41 -4.46 -18.06 10.86
N VAL A 42 -3.72 -17.14 11.49
CA VAL A 42 -2.39 -16.73 11.04
C VAL A 42 -1.44 -17.92 11.00
N PHE A 43 -1.30 -18.67 12.11
CA PHE A 43 -0.45 -19.86 12.16
C PHE A 43 -0.86 -20.96 11.16
N SER A 44 -2.15 -21.04 10.83
CA SER A 44 -2.64 -22.01 9.83
C SER A 44 -2.45 -21.54 8.38
N ASN A 45 -2.15 -20.26 8.13
CA ASN A 45 -2.14 -19.64 6.80
C ASN A 45 -0.95 -18.69 6.58
N GLU A 46 0.15 -18.85 7.32
CA GLU A 46 1.27 -17.90 7.35
C GLU A 46 1.79 -17.56 5.96
N ALA A 47 2.06 -18.58 5.13
CA ALA A 47 2.58 -18.39 3.78
C ALA A 47 1.58 -17.71 2.84
N TYR A 48 0.27 -17.84 3.08
CA TYR A 48 -0.75 -17.13 2.33
C TYR A 48 -0.77 -15.65 2.72
N ILE A 49 -0.81 -15.36 4.03
CA ILE A 49 -0.83 -14.00 4.57
C ILE A 49 0.43 -13.26 4.16
N PHE A 50 1.61 -13.87 4.35
CA PHE A 50 2.89 -13.29 3.95
C PHE A 50 2.92 -12.92 2.46
N ARG A 51 2.50 -13.84 1.58
CA ARG A 51 2.46 -13.57 0.13
C ARG A 51 1.49 -12.45 -0.21
N LYS A 52 0.34 -12.37 0.46
CA LYS A 52 -0.64 -11.31 0.23
C LYS A 52 -0.11 -9.95 0.69
N ASN A 53 0.46 -9.85 1.88
CA ASN A 53 1.03 -8.61 2.40
C ASN A 53 2.21 -8.15 1.53
N LEU A 54 3.09 -9.08 1.13
CA LEU A 54 4.19 -8.76 0.21
C LEU A 54 3.68 -8.23 -1.15
N LEU A 55 2.61 -8.81 -1.69
CA LEU A 55 2.02 -8.35 -2.95
C LEU A 55 1.38 -6.96 -2.82
N ILE A 56 0.67 -6.70 -1.71
CA ILE A 56 0.08 -5.39 -1.43
C ILE A 56 1.19 -4.34 -1.32
N ASN A 57 2.21 -4.60 -0.50
CA ASN A 57 3.31 -3.66 -0.26
C ASN A 57 4.09 -3.38 -1.55
N SER A 58 4.44 -4.42 -2.30
CA SER A 58 5.17 -4.24 -3.57
C SER A 58 4.36 -3.50 -4.63
N THR A 59 3.05 -3.75 -4.72
CA THR A 59 2.18 -3.04 -5.68
C THR A 59 2.13 -1.54 -5.38
N VAL A 60 2.03 -1.17 -4.11
CA VAL A 60 2.03 0.24 -3.69
C VAL A 60 3.38 0.89 -3.95
N ALA A 61 4.48 0.22 -3.59
CA ALA A 61 5.82 0.70 -3.86
C ALA A 61 6.04 0.96 -5.35
N SER A 62 5.68 0.00 -6.23
CA SER A 62 5.79 0.17 -7.67
C SER A 62 4.91 1.30 -8.22
N ALA A 63 3.71 1.49 -7.69
CA ALA A 63 2.86 2.61 -8.11
C ALA A 63 3.44 3.97 -7.70
N CYS A 64 4.08 4.05 -6.54
CA CYS A 64 4.75 5.26 -6.09
C CYS A 64 5.99 5.59 -6.95
N GLU A 65 6.76 4.58 -7.36
CA GLU A 65 7.88 4.76 -8.31
C GLU A 65 7.40 5.32 -9.64
N LEU A 66 6.26 4.85 -10.15
CA LEU A 66 5.68 5.32 -11.42
C LEU A 66 5.23 6.80 -11.40
N VAL A 67 4.95 7.36 -10.23
CA VAL A 67 4.57 8.79 -10.09
C VAL A 67 5.72 9.68 -9.60
N MET A 68 6.94 9.12 -9.44
CA MET A 68 8.11 9.83 -8.92
C MET A 68 7.86 10.49 -7.54
N LEU A 69 7.16 9.77 -6.65
CA LEU A 69 6.98 10.19 -5.27
C LEU A 69 8.32 10.28 -4.55
N LYS A 70 8.47 11.29 -3.69
CA LYS A 70 9.72 11.57 -2.97
C LYS A 70 9.98 10.57 -1.84
N ASP A 71 8.96 10.31 -1.04
CA ASP A 71 9.08 9.49 0.16
C ASP A 71 7.84 8.60 0.37
N ILE A 72 8.07 7.35 0.79
CA ILE A 72 7.04 6.36 1.14
C ILE A 72 7.33 5.84 2.54
N PHE A 73 6.30 5.82 3.38
CA PHE A 73 6.36 5.19 4.70
C PHE A 73 5.46 3.95 4.68
N MET A 74 6.05 2.77 4.88
CA MET A 74 5.36 1.47 4.97
C MET A 74 5.43 0.94 6.40
#